data_AF-F9RRE1-F1
#
_entry.id   AF-F9RRE1-F1
#
_cell.length_a   1.000
_cell.length_b   1.000
_cell.length_c   1.000
_cell.angle_alpha   90.00
_cell.angle_beta   90.00
_cell.angle_gamma   90.00
#
_symmetry.space_group_name_H-M   'P 1'
#
loop_
_entity.id
_entity.type
_entity.pdbx_description
1 polymer ?
#
loop_
_entity_poly.entity_id
_entity_poly.type
_entity_poly.pdbx_seq_one_letter_code
_entity_poly.pdbx_strand_id
1 'polypeptide(L)'
;MSDLTTIARPYAKAAFDFAVEKDQLDQWGQMLSFAAEVAKNQQVKELLTSSMSADKLAEIFVAVCGEQVDAHGQNLLQVMAENGRLTALPDVSEQFFALKKEHEKEIDVDVISAFELSSEQLANISSKLEVRLARKVKLTCSVDQALLGGVIIRAGDLVIDDSARGRLNRLSDALQS
;
A
#
# COMPACT_ATOMS: atom_id res chain seq x y z
N MET A 1 12.30 -10.41 12.35
CA MET A 1 11.20 -9.80 11.58
C MET A 1 11.05 -8.31 11.90
N SER A 2 11.34 -7.86 13.13
CA SER A 2 11.17 -6.45 13.57
C SER A 2 12.31 -5.50 13.18
N ASP A 3 13.50 -6.03 12.89
CA ASP A 3 14.69 -5.20 12.64
C ASP A 3 14.66 -4.56 11.24
N LEU A 4 14.25 -5.32 10.22
CA LEU A 4 14.24 -4.84 8.84
C LEU A 4 13.17 -3.75 8.60
N THR A 5 12.00 -3.88 9.22
CA THR A 5 10.93 -2.86 9.16
C THR A 5 11.32 -1.57 9.89
N THR A 6 12.06 -1.66 11.01
CA THR A 6 12.57 -0.48 11.73
C THR A 6 13.67 0.22 10.93
N ILE A 7 14.52 -0.56 10.26
CA ILE A 7 15.60 -0.06 9.40
C ILE A 7 15.06 0.53 8.10
N ALA A 8 13.97 -0.01 7.55
CA ALA A 8 13.37 0.45 6.29
C ALA A 8 12.70 1.82 6.42
N ARG A 9 12.18 2.17 7.61
CA ARG A 9 11.37 3.39 7.82
C ARG A 9 12.11 4.70 7.47
N PRO A 10 13.37 4.94 7.90
CA PRO A 10 14.10 6.15 7.52
C PRO A 10 14.36 6.26 6.02
N TYR A 11 14.68 5.15 5.34
CA TYR A 11 14.92 5.14 3.90
C TYR A 11 13.64 5.39 3.11
N ALA A 12 12.54 4.72 3.49
CA ALA A 12 11.23 4.92 2.89
C ALA A 12 10.78 6.38 3.06
N LYS A 13 10.99 6.96 4.25
CA LYS A 13 10.67 8.37 4.51
C LYS A 13 11.53 9.32 3.68
N ALA A 14 12.85 9.13 3.62
CA ALA A 14 13.73 9.98 2.82
C ALA A 14 13.40 9.91 1.31
N ALA A 15 13.12 8.71 0.80
CA ALA A 15 12.66 8.52 -0.58
C ALA A 15 11.32 9.19 -0.83
N PHE A 16 10.38 9.08 0.12
CA PHE A 16 9.07 9.71 0.06
C PHE A 16 9.15 11.24 0.08
N ASP A 17 9.89 11.82 1.03
CA ASP A 17 10.08 13.27 1.14
C ASP A 17 10.68 13.83 -0.15
N PHE A 18 11.67 13.14 -0.73
CA PHE A 18 12.27 13.51 -2.02
C PHE A 18 11.28 13.40 -3.19
N ALA A 19 10.51 12.31 -3.24
CA ALA A 19 9.52 12.09 -4.29
C ALA A 19 8.38 13.12 -4.26
N VAL A 20 7.99 13.58 -3.07
CA VAL A 20 7.02 14.66 -2.87
C VAL A 20 7.59 16.00 -3.32
N GLU A 21 8.83 16.34 -2.94
CA GLU A 21 9.48 17.58 -3.37
C GLU A 21 9.63 17.70 -4.88
N LYS A 22 9.78 16.57 -5.58
CA LYS A 22 9.92 16.51 -7.03
C LYS A 22 8.62 16.25 -7.79
N ASP A 23 7.51 16.05 -7.09
CA ASP A 23 6.22 15.67 -7.68
C ASP A 23 6.31 14.40 -8.56
N GLN A 24 7.16 13.45 -8.14
CA GLN A 24 7.48 12.20 -8.86
C GLN A 24 7.07 10.96 -8.07
N LEU A 25 6.05 11.08 -7.22
CA LEU A 25 5.57 10.01 -6.34
C LEU A 25 5.22 8.71 -7.07
N ASP A 26 4.60 8.81 -8.24
CA ASP A 26 4.25 7.65 -9.07
C ASP A 26 5.48 6.95 -9.65
N GLN A 27 6.42 7.72 -10.20
CA GLN A 27 7.66 7.21 -10.78
C GLN A 27 8.52 6.52 -9.72
N TRP A 28 8.65 7.13 -8.55
CA TRP A 28 9.35 6.54 -7.41
C TRP A 28 8.69 5.26 -6.89
N GLY A 29 7.35 5.21 -6.88
CA GLY A 29 6.61 4.02 -6.50
C GLY A 29 6.86 2.84 -7.46
N GLN A 30 6.85 3.09 -8.77
CA GLN A 30 7.16 2.06 -9.79
C GLN A 30 8.60 1.57 -9.66
N MET A 31 9.55 2.50 -9.49
CA MET A 31 10.97 2.21 -9.32
C MET A 31 11.23 1.35 -8.07
N LEU A 32 10.64 1.70 -6.92
CA LEU A 32 10.77 0.95 -5.67
C LEU A 32 10.06 -0.41 -5.75
N SER A 33 8.93 -0.51 -6.44
CA SER A 33 8.26 -1.79 -6.69
C SER A 33 9.15 -2.72 -7.52
N PHE A 34 9.75 -2.21 -8.60
CA PHE A 34 10.66 -2.98 -9.44
C PHE A 34 11.90 -3.43 -8.66
N ALA A 35 12.53 -2.52 -7.90
CA ALA A 35 13.67 -2.86 -7.05
C ALA A 35 13.31 -3.92 -5.99
N ALA A 36 12.10 -3.86 -5.41
CA ALA A 36 11.62 -4.86 -4.47
C ALA A 36 11.39 -6.23 -5.13
N GLU A 37 10.88 -6.28 -6.36
CA GLU A 37 10.73 -7.54 -7.12
C GLU A 37 12.08 -8.14 -7.49
N VAL A 38 13.04 -7.32 -7.92
CA VAL A 38 14.42 -7.75 -8.17
C VAL A 38 15.05 -8.33 -6.90
N ALA A 39 14.87 -7.68 -5.75
CA ALA A 39 15.36 -8.16 -4.46
C ALA A 39 14.67 -9.47 -4.00
N LYS A 40 13.45 -9.75 -4.44
CA LYS A 40 12.73 -11.01 -4.16
C LYS A 40 13.21 -12.18 -5.02
N ASN A 41 13.92 -11.93 -6.12
CA ASN A 41 14.44 -13.00 -6.97
C ASN A 41 15.45 -13.87 -6.21
N GLN A 42 15.31 -15.19 -6.28
CA GLN A 42 16.13 -16.16 -5.54
C GLN A 42 17.63 -16.00 -5.82
N GLN A 43 18.03 -15.76 -7.07
CA GLN A 43 19.44 -15.57 -7.45
C GLN A 43 20.01 -14.29 -6.84
N VAL A 44 19.22 -13.21 -6.83
CA VAL A 44 19.61 -11.94 -6.24
C VAL A 44 19.68 -12.06 -4.73
N LYS A 45 18.70 -12.71 -4.10
CA LYS A 45 18.68 -12.95 -2.65
C LYS A 45 19.91 -13.75 -2.18
N GLU A 46 20.30 -14.79 -2.92
CA GLU A 46 21.50 -15.57 -2.64
C GLU A 46 22.79 -14.73 -2.76
N LEU A 47 22.88 -13.88 -3.80
CA LEU A 47 23.96 -12.91 -3.96
C LEU A 47 24.00 -11.89 -2.82
N LEU A 48 22.85 -11.37 -2.39
CA LEU A 48 22.73 -10.42 -1.28
C LEU A 48 23.14 -11.01 0.07
N THR A 49 22.97 -12.32 0.26
CA THR A 49 23.45 -13.04 1.46
C THR A 49 24.90 -13.50 1.38
N SER A 50 25.53 -13.41 0.21
CA SER A 50 26.93 -13.79 0.04
C SER A 50 27.87 -12.70 0.56
N SER A 51 29.06 -13.08 1.05
CA SER A 51 30.08 -12.19 1.63
C SER A 51 30.80 -11.30 0.59
N MET A 52 30.07 -10.75 -0.36
CA MET A 52 30.61 -9.91 -1.43
C MET A 52 30.73 -8.45 -0.96
N SER A 53 31.66 -7.69 -1.54
CA SER A 53 31.86 -6.29 -1.19
C SER A 53 30.62 -5.47 -1.57
N ALA A 54 30.20 -4.57 -0.67
CA ALA A 54 29.02 -3.72 -0.84
C ALA A 54 29.00 -2.98 -2.19
N ASP A 55 30.15 -2.49 -2.65
CA ASP A 55 30.28 -1.79 -3.94
C ASP A 55 29.95 -2.69 -5.14
N LYS A 56 30.39 -3.96 -5.13
CA LYS A 56 30.10 -4.90 -6.21
C LYS A 56 28.63 -5.32 -6.20
N LEU A 57 28.04 -5.44 -5.02
CA LEU A 57 26.60 -5.70 -4.89
C LEU A 57 25.78 -4.52 -5.41
N ALA A 58 26.17 -3.29 -5.07
CA ALA A 58 25.54 -2.08 -5.60
C ALA A 58 25.62 -2.04 -7.12
N GLU A 59 26.81 -2.28 -7.68
CA GLU A 59 27.05 -2.22 -9.13
C GLU A 59 26.25 -3.29 -9.89
N ILE A 60 26.21 -4.53 -9.38
CA ILE A 60 25.39 -5.60 -9.97
C ILE A 60 23.91 -5.27 -9.85
N PHE A 61 23.47 -4.74 -8.69
CA PHE A 61 22.06 -4.42 -8.48
C PHE A 61 21.63 -3.25 -9.36
N VAL A 62 22.46 -2.21 -9.51
CA VAL A 62 22.25 -1.10 -10.43
C VAL A 62 22.27 -1.59 -11.88
N ALA A 63 23.16 -2.52 -12.25
CA ALA A 63 23.18 -3.10 -13.59
C ALA A 63 21.92 -3.93 -13.91
N VAL A 64 21.39 -4.66 -12.92
CA VAL A 64 20.13 -5.43 -13.05
C VAL A 64 18.92 -4.49 -13.09
N CYS A 65 18.95 -3.42 -12.29
CA CYS A 65 17.90 -2.42 -12.26
C CYS A 65 17.92 -1.50 -13.49
N GLY A 66 19.06 -1.36 -14.16
CA GLY A 66 19.21 -0.68 -15.46
C GLY A 66 18.66 0.75 -15.50
N GLU A 67 18.08 1.12 -16.64
CA GLU A 67 17.46 2.44 -16.92
C GLU A 67 16.10 2.65 -16.24
N GLN A 68 15.58 1.67 -15.49
CA GLN A 68 14.30 1.80 -14.77
C GLN A 68 14.45 2.61 -13.47
N VAL A 69 15.68 2.93 -13.08
CA VAL A 69 16.01 3.63 -11.83
C VAL A 69 16.74 4.92 -12.16
N ASP A 70 16.13 6.05 -11.79
CA ASP A 70 16.74 7.37 -11.94
C ASP A 70 18.03 7.51 -11.12
N ALA A 71 18.85 8.51 -11.43
CA ALA A 71 20.10 8.80 -10.71
C ALA A 71 19.91 8.89 -9.18
N HIS A 72 18.75 9.38 -8.73
CA HIS A 72 18.42 9.45 -7.30
C HIS A 72 18.05 8.08 -6.69
N GLY A 73 17.38 7.21 -7.45
CA GLY A 73 17.14 5.84 -7.04
C GLY A 73 18.43 5.01 -7.00
N GLN A 74 19.36 5.26 -7.92
CA GLN A 74 20.68 4.63 -7.92
C GLN A 74 21.48 5.04 -6.67
N ASN A 75 21.44 6.32 -6.29
CA ASN A 75 22.06 6.78 -5.05
C ASN A 75 21.42 6.12 -3.81
N LEU A 76 20.10 5.96 -3.78
CA LEU A 76 19.42 5.27 -2.68
C LEU A 76 19.87 3.80 -2.60
N LEU A 77 19.94 3.11 -3.74
CA LEU A 77 20.40 1.72 -3.83
C LEU A 77 21.86 1.59 -3.38
N GLN A 78 22.73 2.51 -3.78
CA GLN A 78 24.13 2.54 -3.37
C GLN A 78 24.26 2.70 -1.85
N VAL A 79 23.54 3.65 -1.25
CA VAL A 79 23.54 3.85 0.21
C VAL A 79 23.00 2.62 0.95
N MET A 80 21.96 1.97 0.43
CA MET A 80 21.45 0.73 1.04
C MET A 80 22.43 -0.44 0.87
N ALA A 81 23.16 -0.50 -0.24
CA ALA A 81 24.19 -1.50 -0.48
C ALA A 81 25.40 -1.33 0.45
N GLU A 82 25.92 -0.11 0.60
CA GLU A 82 26.99 0.25 1.53
C GLU A 82 26.67 -0.16 2.97
N ASN A 83 25.40 0.00 3.37
CA ASN A 83 24.93 -0.39 4.68
C ASN A 83 24.56 -1.88 4.80
N GLY A 84 24.65 -2.68 3.72
CA GLY A 84 24.29 -4.09 3.70
C GLY A 84 22.79 -4.36 3.90
N ARG A 85 21.93 -3.37 3.59
CA ARG A 85 20.48 -3.36 3.90
C ARG A 85 19.60 -3.64 2.69
N LEU A 86 20.17 -4.10 1.58
CA LEU A 86 19.42 -4.43 0.36
C LEU A 86 18.32 -5.49 0.57
N THR A 87 18.46 -6.33 1.61
CA THR A 87 17.42 -7.30 1.99
C THR A 87 16.14 -6.65 2.53
N ALA A 88 16.19 -5.39 2.98
CA ALA A 88 15.06 -4.62 3.47
C ALA A 88 14.32 -3.85 2.36
N LEU A 89 14.77 -3.92 1.09
CA LEU A 89 14.12 -3.26 -0.05
C LEU A 89 12.61 -3.54 -0.17
N PRO A 90 12.14 -4.79 0.01
CA PRO A 90 10.70 -5.08 0.02
C PRO A 90 9.95 -4.30 1.09
N ASP A 91 10.51 -4.22 2.30
CA ASP A 91 9.90 -3.50 3.43
C ASP A 91 9.92 -1.98 3.20
N VAL A 92 10.96 -1.45 2.53
CA VAL A 92 11.05 -0.04 2.13
C VAL A 92 9.95 0.30 1.13
N SER A 93 9.73 -0.56 0.14
CA SER A 93 8.68 -0.40 -0.87
C SER A 93 7.29 -0.38 -0.22
N GLU A 94 6.99 -1.35 0.66
CA GLU A 94 5.71 -1.38 1.40
C GLU A 94 5.49 -0.12 2.24
N GLN A 95 6.51 0.35 2.96
CA GLN A 95 6.40 1.58 3.75
C GLN A 95 6.26 2.84 2.89
N PHE A 96 6.94 2.89 1.73
CA PHE A 96 6.75 3.98 0.77
C PHE A 96 5.32 4.04 0.26
N PHE A 97 4.73 2.89 -0.11
CA PHE A 97 3.32 2.83 -0.51
C PHE A 97 2.38 3.23 0.62
N ALA A 98 2.68 2.85 1.87
CA ALA A 98 1.90 3.30 3.02
C ALA A 98 1.96 4.83 3.21
N LEU A 99 3.14 5.43 3.09
CA LEU A 99 3.32 6.89 3.16
C LEU A 99 2.63 7.60 1.99
N LYS A 100 2.72 7.04 0.78
CA LYS A 100 2.00 7.53 -0.40
C LYS A 100 0.49 7.54 -0.18
N LYS A 101 -0.08 6.45 0.33
CA LYS A 101 -1.52 6.37 0.67
C LYS A 101 -1.92 7.43 1.69
N GLU A 102 -1.11 7.63 2.73
CA GLU A 102 -1.36 8.65 3.75
C GLU A 102 -1.31 10.07 3.15
N HIS A 103 -0.38 10.32 2.23
CA HIS A 103 -0.20 11.61 1.55
C HIS A 103 -1.29 11.92 0.54
N GLU A 104 -1.68 10.94 -0.27
CA GLU A 104 -2.85 11.03 -1.16
C GLU A 104 -4.17 11.10 -0.36
N LYS A 105 -4.07 10.90 0.96
CA LYS A 105 -5.17 10.76 1.90
C LYS A 105 -6.20 9.75 1.39
N GLU A 106 -5.73 8.69 0.74
CA GLU A 106 -6.62 7.65 0.25
C GLU A 106 -7.12 6.83 1.44
N ILE A 107 -8.45 6.82 1.63
CA ILE A 107 -9.09 5.88 2.55
C ILE A 107 -9.53 4.69 1.73
N ASP A 108 -9.00 3.52 2.07
CA ASP A 108 -9.51 2.24 1.61
C ASP A 108 -10.89 2.03 2.26
N VAL A 109 -11.94 1.99 1.44
CA VAL A 109 -13.31 1.75 1.87
C VAL A 109 -13.81 0.43 1.29
N ASP A 110 -14.06 -0.53 2.16
CA ASP A 110 -14.66 -1.80 1.80
C ASP A 110 -16.18 -1.65 1.76
N VAL A 111 -16.77 -1.88 0.60
CA VAL A 111 -18.22 -1.92 0.41
C VAL A 111 -18.63 -3.38 0.25
N ILE A 112 -19.27 -3.94 1.27
CA ILE A 112 -19.82 -5.29 1.26
C ILE A 112 -21.30 -5.19 0.93
N SER A 113 -21.71 -5.77 -0.19
CA SER A 113 -23.09 -5.72 -0.68
C SER A 113 -23.65 -7.11 -0.88
N ALA A 114 -24.96 -7.25 -0.69
CA ALA A 114 -25.70 -8.47 -1.01
C ALA A 114 -25.73 -8.79 -2.52
N PHE A 115 -25.59 -7.75 -3.37
CA PHE A 115 -25.65 -7.85 -4.83
C PHE A 115 -24.49 -7.08 -5.47
N GLU A 116 -24.14 -7.42 -6.71
CA GLU A 116 -23.22 -6.59 -7.49
C GLU A 116 -23.78 -5.17 -7.64
N LEU A 117 -23.03 -4.18 -7.18
CA LEU A 117 -23.41 -2.78 -7.34
C LEU A 117 -23.16 -2.33 -8.78
N SER A 118 -24.06 -1.51 -9.32
CA SER A 118 -23.83 -0.85 -10.60
C SER A 118 -22.76 0.24 -10.49
N SER A 119 -22.09 0.55 -11.60
CA SER A 119 -21.08 1.63 -11.66
C SER A 119 -21.64 3.00 -11.22
N GLU A 120 -22.91 3.28 -11.51
CA GLU A 120 -23.59 4.51 -11.05
C GLU A 120 -23.77 4.56 -9.53
N GLN A 121 -24.07 3.42 -8.91
CA GLN A 121 -24.19 3.33 -7.45
C GLN A 121 -22.83 3.50 -6.79
N LEU A 122 -21.78 2.90 -7.35
CA LEU A 122 -20.41 3.05 -6.87
C LEU A 122 -19.93 4.50 -6.96
N ALA A 123 -20.20 5.19 -8.06
CA ALA A 123 -19.85 6.61 -8.21
C ALA A 123 -20.62 7.51 -7.23
N ASN A 124 -21.90 7.22 -6.98
CA ASN A 124 -22.68 7.95 -5.98
C ASN A 124 -22.18 7.69 -4.55
N ILE A 125 -21.79 6.46 -4.24
CA ILE A 125 -21.22 6.09 -2.95
C ILE A 125 -19.85 6.74 -2.76
N SER A 126 -18.99 6.71 -3.78
CA SER A 126 -17.67 7.36 -3.75
C SER A 126 -17.82 8.85 -3.49
N SER A 127 -18.67 9.55 -4.26
CA SER A 127 -18.87 11.00 -4.12
C SER A 127 -19.40 11.37 -2.72
N LYS A 128 -20.36 10.62 -2.18
CA LYS A 128 -20.89 10.86 -0.83
C LYS A 128 -19.85 10.58 0.26
N LEU A 129 -19.02 9.55 0.09
CA LEU A 129 -17.95 9.22 1.02
C LEU A 129 -16.82 10.24 0.95
N GLU A 130 -16.43 10.69 -0.25
CA GLU A 130 -15.44 11.74 -0.45
C GLU A 130 -15.86 13.06 0.21
N VAL A 131 -17.15 13.44 0.09
CA VAL A 131 -17.69 14.62 0.78
C VAL A 131 -17.66 14.45 2.31
N ARG A 132 -17.99 13.26 2.82
CA ARG A 132 -18.01 12.99 4.27
C ARG A 132 -16.62 12.89 4.88
N LEU A 133 -15.67 12.33 4.15
CA LEU A 133 -14.31 12.02 4.63
C LEU A 133 -13.30 13.09 4.22
N ALA A 134 -13.66 14.02 3.32
CA ALA A 134 -12.80 15.07 2.75
C ALA A 134 -11.47 14.52 2.17
N ARG A 135 -11.54 13.30 1.62
CA ARG A 135 -10.40 12.46 1.27
C ARG A 135 -10.78 11.63 0.04
N LYS A 136 -9.81 11.27 -0.80
CA LYS A 136 -10.05 10.37 -1.94
C LYS A 136 -10.37 8.97 -1.41
N VAL A 137 -11.35 8.32 -2.01
CA VAL A 137 -11.85 7.03 -1.51
C VAL A 137 -11.55 5.94 -2.53
N LYS A 138 -10.75 4.96 -2.12
CA LYS A 138 -10.52 3.76 -2.91
C LYS A 138 -11.54 2.70 -2.50
N LEU A 139 -12.52 2.46 -3.37
CA LEU A 139 -13.61 1.52 -3.11
C LEU A 139 -13.16 0.09 -3.45
N THR A 140 -13.11 -0.77 -2.44
CA THR A 140 -12.99 -2.22 -2.63
C THR A 140 -14.37 -2.84 -2.47
N CYS A 141 -14.93 -3.38 -3.54
CA CYS A 141 -16.28 -3.94 -3.51
C CYS A 141 -16.22 -5.45 -3.32
N SER A 142 -16.92 -5.95 -2.31
CA SER A 142 -17.07 -7.38 -2.05
C SER A 142 -18.55 -7.74 -2.05
N VAL A 143 -18.90 -8.87 -2.68
CA VAL A 143 -20.28 -9.37 -2.69
C VAL A 143 -20.39 -10.51 -1.70
N ASP A 144 -21.25 -10.34 -0.69
CA ASP A 144 -21.55 -11.37 0.29
C ASP A 144 -23.06 -11.67 0.29
N GLN A 145 -23.43 -12.82 -0.27
CA GLN A 145 -24.82 -13.28 -0.35
C GLN A 145 -25.41 -13.67 1.02
N ALA A 146 -24.59 -13.76 2.09
CA ALA A 146 -25.10 -13.94 3.44
C ALA A 146 -25.81 -12.67 3.97
N LEU A 147 -25.56 -11.52 3.34
CA LEU A 147 -26.39 -10.33 3.52
C LEU A 147 -27.71 -10.57 2.79
N LEU A 148 -28.78 -10.82 3.55
CA LEU A 148 -30.16 -10.94 3.03
C LEU A 148 -30.62 -9.67 2.27
N GLY A 149 -29.92 -8.55 2.44
CA GLY A 149 -30.11 -7.30 1.72
C GLY A 149 -29.37 -6.12 2.37
N GLY A 150 -29.10 -5.08 1.59
CA GLY A 150 -28.44 -3.85 2.03
C GLY A 150 -26.93 -3.83 1.81
N VAL A 151 -26.27 -2.80 2.36
CA VAL A 151 -24.84 -2.54 2.19
C VAL A 151 -24.18 -2.31 3.54
N ILE A 152 -22.98 -2.86 3.71
CA ILE A 152 -22.08 -2.55 4.81
C ILE A 152 -20.90 -1.81 4.21
N ILE A 153 -20.66 -0.58 4.66
CA ILE A 153 -19.53 0.24 4.24
C ILE A 153 -18.55 0.31 5.41
N ARG A 154 -17.33 -0.16 5.22
CA ARG A 154 -16.24 -0.11 6.21
C ARG A 154 -15.13 0.79 5.69
N ALA A 155 -14.88 1.89 6.38
CA ALA A 155 -13.85 2.86 6.08
C ALA A 155 -12.87 2.91 7.25
N GLY A 156 -11.83 2.07 7.22
CA GLY A 156 -10.93 1.85 8.38
C GLY A 156 -11.72 1.42 9.61
N ASP A 157 -11.76 2.27 10.64
CA ASP A 157 -12.48 2.04 11.90
C ASP A 157 -13.98 2.40 11.84
N LEU A 158 -14.43 3.11 10.80
CA LEU A 158 -15.83 3.51 10.65
C LEU A 158 -16.61 2.41 9.93
N VAL A 159 -17.55 1.77 10.62
CA VAL A 159 -18.48 0.81 10.00
C VAL A 159 -19.87 1.44 9.93
N ILE A 160 -20.37 1.61 8.71
CA ILE A 160 -21.76 1.98 8.42
C ILE A 160 -22.48 0.72 7.97
N ASP A 161 -23.29 0.17 8.87
CA ASP A 161 -24.13 -1.00 8.59
C ASP A 161 -25.57 -0.58 8.30
N ASP A 162 -25.95 -0.67 7.03
CA ASP A 162 -27.31 -0.47 6.54
C ASP A 162 -27.96 -1.80 6.09
N SER A 163 -27.42 -2.94 6.52
CA SER A 163 -27.91 -4.27 6.17
C SER A 163 -29.27 -4.57 6.82
N ALA A 164 -30.10 -5.34 6.10
CA ALA A 164 -31.38 -5.83 6.61
C ALA A 164 -31.18 -6.71 7.86
N ARG A 165 -30.09 -7.50 7.88
CA ARG A 165 -29.70 -8.33 9.03
C ARG A 165 -29.37 -7.48 10.25
N GLY A 166 -28.59 -6.41 10.08
CA GLY A 166 -28.26 -5.48 11.16
C GLY A 166 -29.51 -4.83 11.77
N ARG A 167 -30.48 -4.43 10.94
CA ARG A 167 -31.75 -3.86 11.42
C ARG A 167 -32.60 -4.89 12.19
N LEU A 168 -32.70 -6.13 11.71
CA LEU A 168 -33.44 -7.19 12.39
C LEU A 168 -32.81 -7.57 13.74
N ASN A 169 -31.48 -7.60 13.82
CA ASN A 169 -30.78 -7.84 15.09
C ASN A 169 -31.06 -6.71 16.09
N ARG A 170 -30.93 -5.44 15.68
CA ARG A 170 -31.25 -4.29 16.56
C ARG A 170 -32.70 -4.31 17.05
N LEU A 171 -33.64 -4.73 16.21
CA LEU A 171 -35.05 -4.86 16.59
C LEU A 171 -35.25 -6.00 17.60
N SER A 172 -34.59 -7.14 17.38
CA SER A 172 -34.65 -8.30 18.29
C SER A 172 -34.07 -7.96 19.66
N ASP A 173 -32.92 -7.28 19.70
CA ASP A 173 -32.28 -6.82 20.93
C ASP A 173 -33.18 -5.83 21.69
N ALA A 174 -33.81 -4.88 20.99
CA ALA A 174 -34.73 -3.92 21.59
C ALA A 174 -36.04 -4.54 22.11
N LEU A 175 -36.44 -5.71 21.59
CA LEU A 175 -37.60 -6.47 22.06
C LEU A 175 -37.25 -7.44 23.21
N GLN A 176 -35.97 -7.74 23.41
CA GLN A 176 -35.47 -8.59 24.49
C GLN A 176 -35.04 -7.81 25.75
N SER A 177 -34.91 -6.47 25.67
CA SER A 177 -34.72 -5.59 26.83
C SER A 177 -36.04 -5.07 27.38
#